data_AF-A0A959BZE9-F1
#
_entry.id   AF-A0A959BZE9-F1
#
_cell.length_a   1.000
_cell.length_b   1.000
_cell.length_c   1.000
_cell.angle_alpha   90.00
_cell.angle_beta   90.00
_cell.angle_gamma   90.00
#
_symmetry.space_group_name_H-M   'P 1'
#
loop_
_entity.id
_entity.type
_entity.pdbx_description
1 polymer ?
#
loop_
_entity_poly.entity_id
_entity_poly.type
_entity_poly.pdbx_seq_one_letter_code
_entity_poly.pdbx_strand_id
1 'polypeptide(L)'
;HFWALIFIYIWAGPHHLLYTSLPDWAQSLGTVFSVMLIAPSWGGMLNGLLTLRGAWDRVRQDPVLKFMVVAVTAYGMATFEGPMLSIKSVNAISHYTDWTIGHVHIGTLGWNGFLTFGILYWLIPRIFNTKLYSQKLANTHFWIGTLGIMFYAIPLYWAGWTQSLMWKQFTPDGFLAYGNFLETVTQIIPMYALRALGGTLYLAGYIVMLYNIIKTVKSGTFVHDEAAEAPPLAPAVKHAGEHWHRWIERRPVQFLIASTVAILIGGIVEVFPMIMVDKNVPRIESVTPYTPLELEGRDLYIREGCLGCHSQMVRPFRSETERYGEYSKSGEYIYDRPFLWGSKRTGPDLHRVGSKYPDSWHYNHMLDPTSMSPGSIMPPYPWLLEHNLNTSKTAAKIRGLQALGTPYVEGYDQIAVEDLQKQAAQVAASLRKDGIEGENLEQKEIIALIAYLQRLGTDIKPKPQAGGN
;
A
#
# COMPACT_ATOMS: atom_id res chain seq x y z
N HIS A 1 5.70 25.25 -9.97
CA HIS A 1 5.39 24.24 -8.92
C HIS A 1 3.99 23.66 -9.12
N PHE A 2 2.93 24.37 -8.73
CA PHE A 2 1.54 23.86 -8.71
C PHE A 2 1.12 23.10 -9.98
N TRP A 3 1.20 23.74 -11.14
CA TRP A 3 0.78 23.16 -12.42
C TRP A 3 1.59 21.93 -12.84
N ALA A 4 2.91 22.01 -12.73
CA ALA A 4 3.80 20.90 -13.04
C ALA A 4 3.55 19.71 -12.09
N LEU A 5 3.27 19.97 -10.80
CA LEU A 5 2.95 18.92 -9.84
C LEU A 5 1.67 18.18 -10.26
N ILE A 6 0.57 18.89 -10.51
CA ILE A 6 -0.72 18.28 -10.89
C ILE A 6 -0.58 17.40 -12.13
N PHE A 7 0.13 17.89 -13.16
CA PHE A 7 0.28 17.14 -14.40
C PHE A 7 1.18 15.91 -14.24
N ILE A 8 2.36 16.06 -13.63
CA ILE A 8 3.39 15.00 -13.57
C ILE A 8 2.96 13.88 -12.60
N TYR A 9 2.30 14.22 -11.49
CA TYR A 9 2.01 13.25 -10.42
C TYR A 9 1.12 12.08 -10.89
N ILE A 10 0.23 12.32 -11.85
CA ILE A 10 -0.72 11.32 -12.35
C ILE A 10 0.00 10.15 -13.03
N TRP A 11 1.16 10.41 -13.62
CA TRP A 11 1.97 9.41 -14.33
C TRP A 11 2.87 8.58 -13.41
N ALA A 12 2.97 8.93 -12.11
CA ALA A 12 3.88 8.26 -11.19
C ALA A 12 3.40 6.86 -10.77
N GLY A 13 2.12 6.53 -10.96
CA GLY A 13 1.49 5.29 -10.47
C GLY A 13 2.31 3.99 -10.71
N PRO A 14 2.81 3.72 -11.93
CA PRO A 14 3.58 2.51 -12.23
C PRO A 14 4.86 2.32 -11.40
N HIS A 15 5.38 3.33 -10.70
CA HIS A 15 6.55 3.17 -9.82
C HIS A 15 6.33 2.23 -8.63
N HIS A 16 5.07 1.90 -8.32
CA HIS A 16 4.69 0.91 -7.31
C HIS A 16 4.76 -0.53 -7.85
N LEU A 17 4.89 -0.67 -9.17
CA LEU A 17 4.73 -1.93 -9.89
C LEU A 17 6.02 -2.33 -10.64
N LEU A 18 7.15 -1.83 -10.18
CA LEU A 18 8.45 -2.16 -10.77
C LEU A 18 8.81 -3.62 -10.48
N TYR A 19 9.28 -4.32 -11.52
CA TYR A 19 9.55 -5.76 -11.51
C TYR A 19 8.34 -6.63 -11.18
N THR A 20 7.13 -6.12 -11.41
CA THR A 20 5.91 -6.92 -11.34
C THR A 20 5.52 -7.42 -12.73
N SER A 21 4.33 -8.01 -12.84
CA SER A 21 3.73 -8.41 -14.10
C SER A 21 3.28 -7.24 -14.99
N LEU A 22 3.38 -5.98 -14.52
CA LEU A 22 3.06 -4.80 -15.32
C LEU A 22 3.99 -4.70 -16.56
N PRO A 23 3.50 -4.28 -17.74
CA PRO A 23 4.35 -4.09 -18.91
C PRO A 23 5.52 -3.12 -18.67
N ASP A 24 6.67 -3.42 -19.28
CA ASP A 24 7.92 -2.70 -19.02
C ASP A 24 7.89 -1.22 -19.46
N TRP A 25 7.12 -0.90 -20.50
CA TRP A 25 6.95 0.48 -20.96
C TRP A 25 6.22 1.34 -19.92
N ALA A 26 5.21 0.78 -19.25
CA ALA A 26 4.44 1.49 -18.22
C ALA A 26 5.30 1.71 -16.97
N GLN A 27 6.06 0.67 -16.58
CA GLN A 27 7.06 0.79 -15.51
C GLN A 27 8.07 1.92 -15.80
N SER A 28 8.60 1.97 -17.02
CA SER A 28 9.59 2.97 -17.43
C SER A 28 9.01 4.39 -17.46
N LEU A 29 7.76 4.53 -17.93
CA LEU A 29 7.02 5.80 -17.88
C LEU A 29 6.89 6.30 -16.44
N GLY A 30 6.44 5.43 -15.52
CA GLY A 30 6.34 5.76 -14.10
C GLY A 30 7.66 6.21 -13.49
N THR A 31 8.77 5.50 -13.77
CA THR A 31 10.10 5.90 -13.30
C THR A 31 10.51 7.29 -13.80
N VAL A 32 10.34 7.58 -15.10
CA VAL A 32 10.75 8.87 -15.67
C VAL A 32 9.95 10.02 -15.04
N PHE A 33 8.63 9.89 -14.98
CA PHE A 33 7.77 10.93 -14.40
C PHE A 33 8.00 11.10 -12.89
N SER A 34 8.26 10.01 -12.15
CA SER A 34 8.62 10.10 -10.74
C SER A 34 9.95 10.83 -10.52
N VAL A 35 10.97 10.61 -11.35
CA VAL A 35 12.22 11.40 -11.27
C VAL A 35 11.98 12.87 -11.59
N MET A 36 11.19 13.18 -12.62
CA MET A 36 10.81 14.56 -12.95
C MET A 36 10.05 15.24 -11.81
N LEU A 37 9.32 14.49 -10.99
CA LEU A 37 8.50 14.99 -9.88
C LEU A 37 9.32 15.62 -8.74
N ILE A 38 10.63 15.37 -8.67
CA ILE A 38 11.53 16.03 -7.70
C ILE A 38 11.46 17.54 -7.85
N ALA A 39 11.61 18.05 -9.08
CA ALA A 39 11.70 19.48 -9.36
C ALA A 39 10.45 20.28 -8.96
N PRO A 40 9.21 19.90 -9.36
CA PRO A 40 8.03 20.58 -8.87
C PRO A 40 7.93 20.39 -7.36
N SER A 41 8.08 19.18 -6.80
CA SER A 41 7.88 18.96 -5.36
C SER A 41 8.80 19.81 -4.49
N TRP A 42 10.10 19.83 -4.79
CA TRP A 42 11.06 20.68 -4.09
C TRP A 42 10.81 22.17 -4.31
N GLY A 43 10.18 22.57 -5.42
CA GLY A 43 9.67 23.92 -5.59
C GLY A 43 8.71 24.35 -4.46
N GLY A 44 7.86 23.44 -3.97
CA GLY A 44 7.00 23.67 -2.80
C GLY A 44 7.80 23.77 -1.51
N MET A 45 8.76 22.84 -1.30
CA MET A 45 9.64 22.86 -0.12
C MET A 45 10.44 24.16 -0.02
N LEU A 46 11.14 24.51 -1.10
CA LEU A 46 11.98 25.70 -1.18
C LEU A 46 11.15 26.96 -1.02
N ASN A 47 9.95 27.03 -1.61
CA ASN A 47 9.05 28.16 -1.41
C ASN A 47 8.68 28.32 0.08
N GLY A 48 8.33 27.22 0.76
CA GLY A 48 8.04 27.24 2.20
C GLY A 48 9.24 27.67 3.06
N LEU A 49 10.41 27.05 2.86
CA LEU A 49 11.60 27.32 3.68
C LEU A 49 12.22 28.71 3.40
N LEU A 50 12.26 29.14 2.13
CA LEU A 50 12.81 30.45 1.78
C LEU A 50 11.91 31.61 2.22
N THR A 51 10.61 31.37 2.42
CA THR A 51 9.69 32.35 3.04
C THR A 51 10.11 32.69 4.48
N LEU A 52 10.79 31.77 5.18
CA LEU A 52 11.33 31.99 6.52
C LEU A 52 12.69 32.69 6.52
N ARG A 53 13.25 33.07 5.36
CA ARG A 53 14.52 33.77 5.28
C ARG A 53 14.45 35.09 6.04
N GLY A 54 15.31 35.25 7.04
CA GLY A 54 15.32 36.40 7.95
C GLY A 54 14.41 36.28 9.18
N ALA A 55 13.67 35.18 9.32
CA ALA A 55 12.76 34.91 10.46
C ALA A 55 13.07 33.58 11.19
N TRP A 56 14.25 32.98 10.94
CA TRP A 56 14.67 31.70 11.53
C TRP A 56 14.82 31.74 13.06
N ASP A 57 15.08 32.91 13.63
CA ASP A 57 15.09 33.15 15.07
C ASP A 57 13.73 32.84 15.72
N ARG A 58 12.62 33.13 15.02
CA ARG A 58 11.25 32.87 15.50
C ARG A 58 10.93 31.39 15.62
N VAL A 59 11.52 30.55 14.78
CA VAL A 59 11.33 29.09 14.80
C VAL A 59 11.74 28.49 16.15
N ARG A 60 12.72 29.07 16.84
CA ARG A 60 13.14 28.57 18.17
C ARG A 60 12.07 28.77 19.25
N GLN A 61 11.22 29.79 19.09
CA GLN A 61 10.27 30.22 20.11
C GLN A 61 8.83 29.78 19.80
N ASP A 62 8.42 29.86 18.53
CA ASP A 62 7.05 29.58 18.11
C ASP A 62 6.86 28.08 17.76
N PRO A 63 6.06 27.32 18.54
CA PRO A 63 5.82 25.91 18.25
C PRO A 63 5.10 25.69 16.91
N VAL A 64 4.26 26.63 16.44
CA VAL A 64 3.61 26.52 15.12
C VAL A 64 4.68 26.49 14.04
N LEU A 65 5.64 27.42 14.09
CA LEU A 65 6.73 27.47 13.12
C LEU A 65 7.63 26.23 13.20
N LYS A 66 7.85 25.65 14.38
CA LYS A 66 8.58 24.38 14.52
C LYS A 66 7.91 23.26 13.76
N PHE A 67 6.60 23.08 13.97
CA PHE A 67 5.81 22.07 13.24
C PHE A 67 5.87 22.30 11.74
N MET A 68 5.65 23.54 11.28
CA MET A 68 5.69 23.88 9.85
C MET A 68 7.06 23.60 9.22
N VAL A 69 8.15 23.98 9.88
CA VAL A 69 9.53 23.76 9.37
C VAL A 69 9.84 22.28 9.26
N VAL A 70 9.56 21.50 10.30
CA VAL A 70 9.81 20.05 10.28
C VAL A 70 8.90 19.37 9.25
N ALA A 71 7.65 19.81 9.12
CA ALA A 71 6.73 19.30 8.11
C ALA A 71 7.23 19.51 6.69
N VAL A 72 7.67 20.72 6.36
CA VAL A 72 8.21 21.04 5.03
C VAL A 72 9.55 20.33 4.79
N THR A 73 10.35 20.12 5.83
CA THR A 73 11.59 19.32 5.73
C THR A 73 11.29 17.85 5.45
N ALA A 74 10.35 17.25 6.19
CA ALA A 74 9.90 15.88 5.96
C ALA A 74 9.25 15.71 4.57
N TYR A 75 8.52 16.72 4.10
CA TYR A 75 8.01 16.78 2.73
C TYR A 75 9.14 16.69 1.72
N GLY A 76 10.17 17.53 1.88
CA GLY A 76 11.35 17.52 1.02
C GLY A 76 12.07 16.19 0.99
N MET A 77 12.24 15.57 2.17
CA MET A 77 12.85 14.25 2.31
C MET A 77 12.02 13.18 1.61
N ALA A 78 10.71 13.08 1.88
CA ALA A 78 9.84 12.11 1.25
C ALA A 78 9.77 12.31 -0.27
N THR A 79 9.70 13.55 -0.74
CA THR A 79 9.64 13.84 -2.19
C THR A 79 10.98 13.80 -2.92
N PHE A 80 12.07 13.60 -2.19
CA PHE A 80 13.34 13.15 -2.75
C PHE A 80 13.43 11.63 -2.76
N GLU A 81 13.11 11.02 -1.63
CA GLU A 81 13.18 9.57 -1.44
C GLU A 81 12.25 8.83 -2.40
N GLY A 82 10.99 9.23 -2.53
CA GLY A 82 10.01 8.56 -3.40
C GLY A 82 10.51 8.42 -4.85
N PRO A 83 10.96 9.50 -5.50
CA PRO A 83 11.63 9.43 -6.80
C PRO A 83 12.86 8.52 -6.83
N MET A 84 13.69 8.49 -5.78
CA MET A 84 14.79 7.52 -5.72
C MET A 84 14.27 6.08 -5.67
N LEU A 85 13.22 5.80 -4.90
CA LEU A 85 12.58 4.47 -4.84
C LEU A 85 11.88 4.06 -6.15
N SER A 86 11.62 5.02 -7.04
CA SER A 86 11.09 4.77 -8.39
C SER A 86 12.16 4.33 -9.40
N ILE A 87 13.45 4.46 -9.06
CA ILE A 87 14.53 3.97 -9.90
C ILE A 87 14.62 2.46 -9.71
N LYS A 88 14.49 1.70 -10.80
CA LYS A 88 14.47 0.22 -10.78
C LYS A 88 15.58 -0.40 -9.90
N SER A 89 16.83 0.02 -10.01
CA SER A 89 17.91 -0.53 -9.17
C SER A 89 17.70 -0.33 -7.66
N VAL A 90 17.16 0.82 -7.25
CA VAL A 90 16.82 1.12 -5.85
C VAL A 90 15.54 0.39 -5.44
N ASN A 91 14.55 0.37 -6.33
CA ASN A 91 13.28 -0.33 -6.10
C ASN A 91 13.48 -1.83 -5.85
N ALA A 92 14.43 -2.46 -6.55
CA ALA A 92 14.78 -3.84 -6.32
C ALA A 92 15.17 -4.12 -4.85
N ILE A 93 15.60 -3.10 -4.10
CA ILE A 93 15.96 -3.15 -2.67
C ILE A 93 14.77 -2.73 -1.80
N SER A 94 14.08 -1.64 -2.11
CA SER A 94 13.02 -1.07 -1.26
C SER A 94 11.66 -1.74 -1.39
N HIS A 95 11.35 -2.31 -2.57
CA HIS A 95 10.05 -2.89 -2.84
C HIS A 95 9.85 -4.18 -2.05
N TYR A 96 8.68 -4.28 -1.41
CA TYR A 96 8.27 -5.25 -0.41
C TYR A 96 8.96 -5.17 0.95
N THR A 97 9.96 -4.30 1.14
CA THR A 97 10.65 -4.15 2.43
C THR A 97 10.03 -3.03 3.27
N ASP A 98 10.41 -2.99 4.55
CA ASP A 98 10.00 -1.94 5.48
C ASP A 98 10.57 -0.55 5.13
N TRP A 99 11.49 -0.44 4.17
CA TRP A 99 11.87 0.87 3.62
C TRP A 99 10.64 1.60 3.07
N THR A 100 9.79 0.92 2.29
CA THR A 100 8.55 1.52 1.77
C THR A 100 7.65 2.03 2.89
N ILE A 101 7.63 1.34 4.03
CA ILE A 101 6.88 1.76 5.22
C ILE A 101 7.53 2.98 5.89
N GLY A 102 8.86 3.01 6.02
CA GLY A 102 9.59 4.18 6.51
C GLY A 102 9.29 5.43 5.68
N HIS A 103 9.38 5.29 4.36
CA HIS A 103 9.08 6.35 3.39
C HIS A 103 7.68 6.95 3.58
N VAL A 104 6.64 6.11 3.60
CA VAL A 104 5.26 6.60 3.77
C VAL A 104 5.03 7.27 5.13
N HIS A 105 5.74 6.85 6.20
CA HIS A 105 5.58 7.47 7.52
C HIS A 105 6.35 8.78 7.66
N ILE A 106 7.47 9.00 6.97
CA ILE A 106 8.05 10.34 6.85
C ILE A 106 7.05 11.30 6.18
N GLY A 107 6.39 10.87 5.10
CA GLY A 107 5.34 11.66 4.45
C GLY A 107 4.09 11.86 5.32
N THR A 108 3.59 10.80 5.95
CA THR A 108 2.31 10.84 6.67
C THR A 108 2.44 11.51 8.04
N LEU A 109 3.42 11.09 8.85
CA LEU A 109 3.58 11.60 10.21
C LEU A 109 4.45 12.85 10.22
N GLY A 110 5.54 12.83 9.45
CA GLY A 110 6.52 13.93 9.39
C GLY A 110 6.00 15.13 8.62
N TRP A 111 5.40 14.94 7.44
CA TRP A 111 4.83 16.03 6.66
C TRP A 111 3.36 16.28 7.01
N ASN A 112 2.44 15.39 6.63
CA ASN A 112 1.00 15.65 6.71
C ASN A 112 0.55 15.92 8.15
N GLY A 113 0.97 15.06 9.08
CA GLY A 113 0.65 15.18 10.50
C GLY A 113 1.15 16.50 11.10
N PHE A 114 2.45 16.79 10.97
CA PHE A 114 3.02 18.00 11.55
C PHE A 114 2.52 19.28 10.89
N LEU A 115 2.29 19.28 9.57
CA LEU A 115 1.68 20.42 8.89
C LEU A 115 0.29 20.69 9.46
N THR A 116 -0.51 19.63 9.60
CA THR A 116 -1.86 19.71 10.18
C THR A 116 -1.82 20.20 11.63
N PHE A 117 -0.90 19.68 12.46
CA PHE A 117 -0.75 20.12 13.84
C PHE A 117 -0.39 21.61 13.94
N GLY A 118 0.56 22.07 13.12
CA GLY A 118 0.92 23.48 13.03
C GLY A 118 -0.28 24.35 12.64
N ILE A 119 -1.03 23.94 11.61
CA ILE A 119 -2.25 24.63 11.17
C ILE A 119 -3.29 24.69 12.30
N LEU A 120 -3.56 23.57 12.99
CA LEU A 120 -4.56 23.54 14.06
C LEU A 120 -4.16 24.42 15.25
N TYR A 121 -2.89 24.42 15.66
CA TYR A 121 -2.40 25.30 16.72
C TYR A 121 -2.47 26.79 16.35
N TRP A 122 -2.45 27.12 15.05
CA TRP A 122 -2.62 28.48 14.56
C TRP A 122 -4.09 28.87 14.38
N LEU A 123 -4.89 27.96 13.84
CA LEU A 123 -6.26 28.20 13.40
C LEU A 123 -7.25 28.21 14.57
N ILE A 124 -7.20 27.20 15.45
CA ILE A 124 -8.20 27.04 16.51
C ILE A 124 -8.25 28.24 17.47
N PRO A 125 -7.13 28.80 17.98
CA PRO A 125 -7.21 29.97 18.83
C PRO A 125 -7.87 31.18 18.14
N ARG A 126 -7.73 31.33 16.81
CA ARG A 126 -8.36 32.41 16.04
C ARG A 126 -9.87 32.22 15.91
N ILE A 127 -10.29 31.01 15.55
CA ILE A 127 -11.73 30.67 15.44
C ILE A 127 -12.46 30.91 16.77
N PHE A 128 -11.79 30.65 17.89
CA PHE A 128 -12.36 30.82 19.23
C PHE A 128 -11.95 32.14 19.91
N ASN A 129 -11.41 33.10 19.14
CA ASN A 129 -10.96 34.41 19.63
C ASN A 129 -10.25 34.37 20.99
N THR A 130 -9.26 33.49 21.10
CA THR A 130 -8.51 33.22 22.33
C THR A 130 -7.04 33.03 22.01
N LYS A 131 -6.22 32.98 23.05
CA LYS A 131 -4.84 32.50 22.95
C LYS A 131 -4.82 30.98 23.16
N LEU A 132 -3.80 30.33 22.59
CA LEU A 132 -3.55 28.92 22.83
C LEU A 132 -3.38 28.68 24.34
N TYR A 133 -4.06 27.67 24.88
CA TYR A 133 -4.06 27.38 26.32
C TYR A 133 -2.65 27.21 26.89
N SER A 134 -1.77 26.47 26.21
CA SER A 134 -0.37 26.33 26.63
C SER A 134 0.60 26.17 25.46
N GLN A 135 1.50 27.15 25.33
CA GLN A 135 2.65 27.05 24.41
C GLN A 135 3.65 25.97 24.84
N LYS A 136 3.77 25.70 26.14
CA LYS A 136 4.65 24.65 26.67
C LYS A 136 4.16 23.27 26.21
N LEU A 137 2.85 23.00 26.30
CA LEU A 137 2.28 21.74 25.84
C LEU A 137 2.41 21.55 24.32
N ALA A 138 2.29 22.62 23.53
CA ALA A 138 2.54 22.55 22.09
C ALA A 138 4.02 22.22 21.79
N ASN A 139 4.97 22.79 22.53
CA ASN A 139 6.39 22.43 22.43
C ASN A 139 6.67 21.00 22.89
N THR A 140 6.01 20.53 23.96
CA THR A 140 6.10 19.14 24.41
C THR A 140 5.58 18.18 23.36
N HIS A 141 4.41 18.46 22.76
CA HIS A 141 3.88 17.70 21.63
C HIS A 141 4.88 17.67 20.47
N PHE A 142 5.44 18.82 20.08
CA PHE A 142 6.44 18.90 19.01
C PHE A 142 7.62 17.94 19.25
N TRP A 143 8.22 17.97 20.43
CA TRP A 143 9.38 17.12 20.72
C TRP A 143 9.04 15.64 20.81
N ILE A 144 7.93 15.29 21.48
CA ILE A 144 7.48 13.90 21.57
C ILE A 144 7.15 13.35 20.18
N GLY A 145 6.45 14.12 19.35
CA GLY A 145 6.14 13.74 17.97
C GLY A 145 7.41 13.59 17.12
N THR A 146 8.39 14.48 17.30
CA THR A 146 9.64 14.46 16.50
C THR A 146 10.46 13.23 16.85
N LEU A 147 10.63 12.94 18.16
CA LEU A 147 11.22 11.69 18.63
C LEU A 147 10.44 10.48 18.13
N GLY A 148 9.10 10.54 18.18
CA GLY A 148 8.21 9.49 17.69
C GLY A 148 8.47 9.14 16.23
N ILE A 149 8.58 10.13 15.34
CA ILE A 149 8.91 9.91 13.92
C ILE A 149 10.30 9.28 13.77
N MET A 150 11.31 9.73 14.51
CA MET A 150 12.67 9.18 14.40
C MET A 150 12.73 7.70 14.81
N PHE A 151 12.11 7.36 15.94
CA PHE A 151 11.98 5.97 16.39
C PHE A 151 11.04 5.13 15.51
N TYR A 152 10.22 5.76 14.67
CA TYR A 152 9.41 5.07 13.67
C TYR A 152 10.22 4.77 12.40
N ALA A 153 10.79 5.80 11.78
CA ALA A 153 11.33 5.71 10.42
C ALA A 153 12.73 5.10 10.37
N ILE A 154 13.63 5.47 11.28
CA ILE A 154 15.04 5.01 11.25
C ILE A 154 15.13 3.47 11.37
N PRO A 155 14.43 2.81 12.32
CA PRO A 155 14.46 1.36 12.40
C PRO A 155 13.89 0.68 11.16
N LEU A 156 12.92 1.30 10.47
CA LEU A 156 12.34 0.74 9.26
C LEU A 156 13.24 0.85 8.04
N TYR A 157 14.05 1.89 7.94
CA TYR A 157 15.13 1.92 6.94
C TYR A 157 16.14 0.80 7.19
N TRP A 158 16.51 0.59 8.46
CA TRP A 158 17.42 -0.49 8.81
C TRP A 158 16.81 -1.87 8.52
N ALA A 159 15.55 -2.09 8.92
CA ALA A 159 14.81 -3.31 8.58
C ALA A 159 14.72 -3.52 7.06
N GLY A 160 14.49 -2.46 6.29
CA GLY A 160 14.42 -2.52 4.84
C GLY A 160 15.71 -3.00 4.18
N TRP A 161 16.85 -2.47 4.64
CA TRP A 161 18.17 -2.93 4.20
C TRP A 161 18.44 -4.37 4.65
N THR A 162 18.18 -4.70 5.92
CA THR A 162 18.34 -6.07 6.45
C THR A 162 17.53 -7.07 5.63
N GLN A 163 16.26 -6.77 5.35
CA GLN A 163 15.39 -7.60 4.51
C GLN A 163 15.99 -7.80 3.11
N SER A 164 16.33 -6.72 2.40
CA SER A 164 16.85 -6.86 1.04
C SER A 164 18.19 -7.62 0.99
N LEU A 165 19.08 -7.41 1.96
CA LEU A 165 20.37 -8.09 1.99
C LEU A 165 20.20 -9.58 2.26
N MET A 166 19.41 -9.94 3.28
CA MET A 166 19.14 -11.35 3.62
C MET A 166 18.41 -12.08 2.50
N TRP A 167 17.41 -11.44 1.86
CA TRP A 167 16.64 -12.08 0.80
C TRP A 167 17.47 -12.41 -0.43
N LYS A 168 18.49 -11.59 -0.75
CA LYS A 168 19.32 -11.70 -1.95
C LYS A 168 20.63 -12.44 -1.75
N GLN A 169 20.99 -12.79 -0.51
CA GLN A 169 22.28 -13.38 -0.23
C GLN A 169 22.32 -14.86 -0.68
N PHE A 170 23.33 -15.17 -1.49
CA PHE A 170 23.66 -16.53 -1.90
C PHE A 170 24.99 -16.98 -1.25
N THR A 171 25.09 -18.27 -0.96
CA THR A 171 26.35 -18.91 -0.59
C THR A 171 27.27 -19.03 -1.81
N PRO A 172 28.58 -19.27 -1.64
CA PRO A 172 29.49 -19.53 -2.76
C PRO A 172 29.05 -20.69 -3.67
N ASP A 173 28.34 -21.67 -3.10
CA ASP A 173 27.79 -22.82 -3.81
C ASP A 173 26.49 -22.50 -4.59
N GLY A 174 25.98 -21.28 -4.47
CA GLY A 174 24.82 -20.81 -5.23
C GLY A 174 23.46 -21.09 -4.60
N PHE A 175 23.40 -21.48 -3.32
CA PHE A 175 22.15 -21.62 -2.55
C PHE A 175 21.79 -20.33 -1.82
N LEU A 176 20.52 -20.11 -1.52
CA LEU A 176 20.09 -18.99 -0.67
C LEU A 176 20.64 -19.18 0.75
N ALA A 177 21.38 -18.18 1.24
CA ALA A 177 21.94 -18.22 2.60
C ALA A 177 20.84 -18.20 3.67
N TYR A 178 19.76 -17.45 3.41
CA TYR A 178 18.57 -17.38 4.27
C TYR A 178 17.37 -17.93 3.51
N GLY A 179 17.33 -19.24 3.28
CA GLY A 179 16.28 -19.90 2.50
C GLY A 179 14.90 -19.87 3.19
N ASN A 180 14.87 -19.93 4.53
CA ASN A 180 13.65 -19.80 5.28
C ASN A 180 13.33 -18.31 5.51
N PHE A 181 12.17 -17.87 5.00
CA PHE A 181 11.77 -16.46 5.13
C PHE A 181 11.67 -16.00 6.59
N LEU A 182 11.36 -16.93 7.50
CA LEU A 182 11.22 -16.63 8.93
C LEU A 182 12.51 -16.11 9.56
N GLU A 183 13.68 -16.51 9.07
CA GLU A 183 14.98 -16.01 9.56
C GLU A 183 15.10 -14.49 9.43
N THR A 184 14.60 -13.93 8.32
CA THR A 184 14.57 -12.47 8.15
C THR A 184 13.55 -11.81 9.06
N VAL A 185 12.38 -12.44 9.22
CA VAL A 185 11.29 -11.91 10.04
C VAL A 185 11.69 -11.82 11.50
N THR A 186 12.33 -12.86 12.05
CA THR A 186 12.81 -12.87 13.43
C THR A 186 13.95 -11.87 13.64
N GLN A 187 14.82 -11.69 12.64
CA GLN A 187 15.92 -10.72 12.69
C GLN A 187 15.44 -9.27 12.81
N ILE A 188 14.28 -8.92 12.24
CA ILE A 188 13.77 -7.54 12.24
C ILE A 188 12.81 -7.21 13.40
N ILE A 189 12.55 -8.16 14.31
CA ILE A 189 11.68 -7.94 15.49
C ILE A 189 12.12 -6.73 16.33
N PRO A 190 13.43 -6.49 16.61
CA PRO A 190 13.85 -5.30 17.36
C PRO A 190 13.45 -3.99 16.68
N MET A 191 13.47 -3.95 15.35
CA MET A 191 13.08 -2.76 14.57
C MET A 191 11.57 -2.53 14.67
N TYR A 192 10.75 -3.59 14.72
CA TYR A 192 9.32 -3.48 14.99
C TYR A 192 9.02 -3.00 16.41
N ALA A 193 9.79 -3.43 17.41
CA ALA A 193 9.66 -2.91 18.77
C ALA A 193 9.95 -1.40 18.84
N LEU A 194 11.02 -0.94 18.18
CA LEU A 194 11.32 0.50 18.08
C LEU A 194 10.26 1.27 17.30
N ARG A 195 9.73 0.70 16.21
CA ARG A 195 8.60 1.27 15.48
C ARG A 195 7.37 1.45 16.39
N ALA A 196 7.03 0.43 17.18
CA ALA A 196 5.91 0.50 18.13
C ALA A 196 6.12 1.58 19.20
N LEU A 197 7.35 1.71 19.71
CA LEU A 197 7.73 2.82 20.60
C LEU A 197 7.53 4.18 19.91
N GLY A 198 8.04 4.34 18.68
CA GLY A 198 7.90 5.58 17.91
C GLY A 198 6.44 5.96 17.66
N GLY A 199 5.60 4.99 17.28
CA GLY A 199 4.16 5.18 17.10
C GLY A 199 3.44 5.55 18.40
N THR A 200 3.82 4.93 19.51
CA THR A 200 3.27 5.24 20.85
C THR A 200 3.62 6.66 21.29
N LEU A 201 4.88 7.08 21.09
CA LEU A 201 5.30 8.46 21.35
C LEU A 201 4.48 9.44 20.50
N TYR A 202 4.35 9.19 19.20
CA TYR A 202 3.57 10.06 18.32
C TYR A 202 2.11 10.18 18.77
N LEU A 203 1.47 9.06 19.13
CA LEU A 203 0.11 9.03 19.67
C LEU A 203 -0.01 9.79 20.99
N ALA A 204 0.95 9.64 21.90
CA ALA A 204 1.00 10.41 23.14
C ALA A 204 1.09 11.92 22.85
N GLY A 205 1.91 12.31 21.87
CA GLY A 205 1.98 13.68 21.36
C GLY A 205 0.62 14.19 20.86
N TYR A 206 -0.08 13.38 20.06
CA TYR A 206 -1.43 13.70 19.58
C TYR A 206 -2.44 13.87 20.74
N ILE A 207 -2.38 13.04 21.79
CA ILE A 207 -3.22 13.20 22.98
C ILE A 207 -2.91 14.52 23.71
N VAL A 208 -1.64 14.90 23.83
CA VAL A 208 -1.23 16.22 24.38
C VAL A 208 -1.80 17.35 23.55
N MET A 209 -1.81 17.22 22.21
CA MET A 209 -2.45 18.18 21.32
C MET A 209 -3.94 18.32 21.59
N LEU A 210 -4.67 17.21 21.61
CA LEU A 210 -6.11 17.19 21.83
C LEU A 210 -6.46 17.87 23.15
N TYR A 211 -5.76 17.53 24.23
CA TYR A 211 -5.95 18.17 25.52
C TYR A 211 -5.74 19.70 25.44
N ASN A 212 -4.64 20.15 24.83
CA ASN A 212 -4.34 21.58 24.69
C ASN A 212 -5.39 22.32 23.84
N ILE A 213 -5.83 21.71 22.74
CA ILE A 213 -6.88 22.26 21.87
C ILE A 213 -8.22 22.33 22.60
N ILE A 214 -8.65 21.25 23.28
CA ILE A 214 -9.91 21.23 24.03
C ILE A 214 -9.91 22.34 25.10
N LYS A 215 -8.80 22.51 25.83
CA LYS A 215 -8.68 23.58 26.82
C LYS A 215 -8.71 24.97 26.19
N THR A 216 -8.14 25.13 25.00
CA THR A 216 -8.18 26.38 24.23
C THR A 216 -9.60 26.72 23.78
N VAL A 217 -10.32 25.75 23.21
CA VAL A 217 -11.71 25.92 22.80
C VAL A 217 -12.58 26.31 23.99
N LYS A 218 -12.41 25.65 25.14
CA LYS A 218 -13.17 25.94 26.36
C LYS A 218 -12.87 27.31 26.98
N SER A 219 -11.72 27.91 26.68
CA SER A 219 -11.37 29.25 27.19
C SER A 219 -11.78 30.38 26.25
N GLY A 220 -12.19 30.06 25.02
CA GLY A 220 -12.53 31.02 24.00
C GLY A 220 -14.04 31.13 23.73
N THR A 221 -14.37 32.02 22.79
CA THR A 221 -15.73 32.21 22.28
C THR A 221 -15.70 32.03 20.77
N PHE A 222 -16.58 31.17 20.25
CA PHE A 222 -16.63 30.89 18.82
C PHE A 222 -17.04 32.15 18.05
N VAL A 223 -16.23 32.52 17.06
CA VAL A 223 -16.52 33.60 16.12
C VAL A 223 -17.08 32.97 14.85
N HIS A 224 -18.36 33.22 14.57
CA HIS A 224 -19.04 32.66 13.41
C HIS A 224 -18.58 33.31 12.10
N ASP A 225 -18.41 34.64 12.10
CA ASP A 225 -18.02 35.42 10.93
C ASP A 225 -16.88 36.38 11.29
N GLU A 226 -15.85 36.41 10.45
CA GLU A 226 -14.78 37.42 10.50
C GLU A 226 -14.88 38.25 9.22
N ALA A 227 -14.99 39.57 9.36
CA ALA A 227 -14.96 40.47 8.22
C ALA A 227 -13.59 40.34 7.53
N ALA A 228 -13.58 39.79 6.33
CA ALA A 228 -12.37 39.60 5.53
C ALA A 228 -12.39 40.53 4.32
N GLU A 229 -11.28 41.23 4.11
CA GLU A 229 -11.08 42.09 2.95
C GLU A 229 -9.88 41.57 2.16
N ALA A 230 -10.06 41.31 0.87
CA ALA A 230 -8.94 40.98 0.00
C ALA A 230 -8.34 42.29 -0.54
N PRO A 231 -7.00 42.42 -0.59
CA PRO A 231 -6.38 43.56 -1.26
C PRO A 231 -6.87 43.61 -2.72
N PRO A 232 -7.05 44.82 -3.29
CA PRO A 232 -7.51 44.97 -4.66
C PRO A 232 -6.55 44.26 -5.62
N LEU A 233 -7.12 43.63 -6.65
CA LEU A 233 -6.35 42.86 -7.61
C LEU A 233 -5.34 43.79 -8.30
N ALA A 234 -4.05 43.59 -8.06
CA ALA A 234 -3.00 44.41 -8.66
C ALA A 234 -3.05 44.28 -10.19
N PRO A 235 -2.85 45.38 -10.94
CA PRO A 235 -2.78 45.31 -12.40
C PRO A 235 -1.64 44.39 -12.84
N ALA A 236 -1.87 43.63 -13.92
CA ALA A 236 -0.91 42.66 -14.42
C ALA A 236 0.39 43.36 -14.86
N VAL A 237 1.48 43.10 -14.13
CA VAL A 237 2.83 43.60 -14.47
C VAL A 237 3.49 42.62 -15.43
N LYS A 238 3.97 43.10 -16.58
CA LYS A 238 4.82 42.29 -17.46
C LYS A 238 6.19 42.12 -16.82
N HIS A 239 6.58 40.90 -16.53
CA HIS A 239 7.93 40.60 -16.07
C HIS A 239 8.91 40.46 -17.26
N ALA A 240 10.20 40.71 -17.03
CA ALA A 240 11.22 40.45 -18.03
C ALA A 240 11.27 38.93 -18.34
N GLY A 241 11.23 38.55 -19.62
CA GLY A 241 11.22 37.15 -20.05
C GLY A 241 9.84 36.48 -20.10
N GLU A 242 8.73 37.23 -20.14
CA GLU A 242 7.41 36.64 -20.32
C GLU A 242 7.25 35.92 -21.67
N HIS A 243 6.75 34.67 -21.63
CA HIS A 243 6.52 33.83 -22.79
C HIS A 243 5.06 33.88 -23.30
N TRP A 244 4.83 33.34 -24.50
CA TRP A 244 3.53 33.35 -25.17
C TRP A 244 2.41 32.66 -24.39
N HIS A 245 2.70 31.70 -23.50
CA HIS A 245 1.69 30.95 -22.73
C HIS A 245 1.23 31.67 -21.45
N ARG A 246 1.85 32.81 -21.09
CA ARG A 246 1.54 33.60 -19.88
C ARG A 246 0.06 33.95 -19.76
N TRP A 247 -0.64 34.09 -20.90
CA TRP A 247 -2.06 34.46 -20.89
C TRP A 247 -2.96 33.38 -20.28
N ILE A 248 -2.57 32.11 -20.36
CA ILE A 248 -3.27 30.98 -19.78
C ILE A 248 -2.84 30.80 -18.32
N GLU A 249 -1.54 30.80 -18.03
CA GLU A 249 -0.98 30.53 -16.69
C GLU A 249 -1.46 31.51 -15.62
N ARG A 250 -1.69 32.77 -15.99
CA ARG A 250 -2.18 33.82 -15.07
C ARG A 250 -3.66 33.73 -14.74
N ARG A 251 -4.42 32.87 -15.44
CA ARG A 251 -5.87 32.71 -15.28
C ARG A 251 -6.16 31.31 -14.77
N PRO A 252 -6.34 31.12 -13.45
CA PRO A 252 -6.48 29.81 -12.82
C PRO A 252 -7.51 28.91 -13.50
N VAL A 253 -8.68 29.46 -13.87
CA VAL A 253 -9.75 28.70 -14.53
C VAL A 253 -9.35 28.21 -15.92
N GLN A 254 -8.68 29.05 -16.72
CA GLN A 254 -8.29 28.67 -18.08
C GLN A 254 -7.21 27.59 -18.07
N PHE A 255 -6.21 27.76 -17.20
CA PHE A 255 -5.15 26.77 -17.08
C PHE A 255 -5.64 25.47 -16.43
N LEU A 256 -6.60 25.53 -15.51
CA LEU A 256 -7.29 24.35 -15.00
C LEU A 256 -7.94 23.56 -16.14
N ILE A 257 -8.75 24.21 -16.98
CA ILE A 257 -9.40 23.56 -18.13
C ILE A 257 -8.35 22.93 -19.06
N ALA A 258 -7.30 23.68 -19.41
CA ALA A 258 -6.23 23.17 -20.26
C ALA A 258 -5.52 21.95 -19.63
N SER A 259 -5.25 22.00 -18.33
CA SER A 259 -4.64 20.89 -17.58
C SER A 259 -5.56 19.67 -17.56
N THR A 260 -6.86 19.86 -17.31
CA THR A 260 -7.85 18.78 -17.34
C THR A 260 -7.90 18.13 -18.71
N VAL A 261 -7.94 18.90 -19.80
CA VAL A 261 -7.93 18.35 -21.16
C VAL A 261 -6.64 17.56 -21.41
N ALA A 262 -5.48 18.09 -21.02
CA ALA A 262 -4.20 17.39 -21.18
C ALA A 262 -4.15 16.08 -20.38
N ILE A 263 -4.70 16.06 -19.16
CA ILE A 263 -4.81 14.87 -18.31
C ILE A 263 -5.75 13.85 -18.95
N LEU A 264 -6.90 14.26 -19.47
CA LEU A 264 -7.84 13.36 -20.15
C LEU A 264 -7.21 12.73 -21.39
N ILE A 265 -6.49 13.51 -22.19
CA ILE A 265 -5.75 12.99 -23.35
C ILE A 265 -4.70 11.96 -22.87
N GLY A 266 -3.93 12.30 -21.84
CA GLY A 266 -2.93 11.39 -21.26
C GLY A 266 -3.55 10.08 -20.77
N GLY A 267 -4.64 10.18 -20.01
CA GLY A 267 -5.38 9.02 -19.51
C GLY A 267 -5.97 8.15 -20.62
N ILE A 268 -6.48 8.76 -21.70
CA ILE A 268 -6.95 8.02 -22.88
C ILE A 268 -5.78 7.28 -23.52
N VAL A 269 -4.64 7.94 -23.74
CA VAL A 269 -3.45 7.33 -24.35
C VAL A 269 -2.90 6.17 -23.51
N GLU A 270 -3.00 6.23 -22.18
CA GLU A 270 -2.54 5.17 -21.29
C GLU A 270 -3.53 3.99 -21.21
N VAL A 271 -4.82 4.28 -21.03
CA VAL A 271 -5.84 3.26 -20.75
C VAL A 271 -6.35 2.60 -22.03
N PHE A 272 -6.58 3.38 -23.10
CA PHE A 272 -7.24 2.89 -24.30
C PHE A 272 -6.48 1.76 -25.00
N PRO A 273 -5.14 1.83 -25.20
CA PRO A 273 -4.39 0.73 -25.81
C PRO A 273 -4.40 -0.54 -24.96
N MET A 274 -4.43 -0.41 -23.63
CA MET A 274 -4.47 -1.56 -22.72
C MET A 274 -5.81 -2.31 -22.77
N ILE A 275 -6.92 -1.60 -23.02
CA ILE A 275 -8.26 -2.22 -23.13
C ILE A 275 -8.49 -2.80 -24.53
N MET A 276 -8.05 -2.12 -25.59
CA MET A 276 -8.40 -2.47 -26.97
C MET A 276 -7.48 -3.50 -27.63
N VAL A 277 -6.26 -3.65 -27.12
CA VAL A 277 -5.27 -4.55 -27.72
C VAL A 277 -5.10 -5.77 -26.83
N ASP A 278 -5.84 -6.84 -27.12
CA ASP A 278 -5.78 -8.11 -26.37
C ASP A 278 -4.35 -8.66 -26.22
N LYS A 279 -3.46 -8.37 -27.19
CA LYS A 279 -2.04 -8.77 -27.14
C LYS A 279 -1.24 -8.10 -26.02
N ASN A 280 -1.73 -6.99 -25.46
CA ASN A 280 -1.05 -6.27 -24.38
C ASN A 280 -1.17 -6.99 -23.03
N VAL A 281 -2.15 -7.90 -22.88
CA VAL A 281 -2.31 -8.76 -21.70
C VAL A 281 -2.32 -10.22 -22.16
N PRO A 282 -1.16 -10.88 -22.23
CA PRO A 282 -1.07 -12.28 -22.63
C PRO A 282 -1.94 -13.17 -21.74
N ARG A 283 -2.91 -13.86 -22.33
CA ARG A 283 -3.73 -14.86 -21.62
C ARG A 283 -2.97 -16.17 -21.53
N ILE A 284 -3.10 -16.85 -20.41
CA ILE A 284 -2.59 -18.20 -20.23
C ILE A 284 -3.80 -19.13 -20.33
N GLU A 285 -3.84 -20.01 -21.33
CA GLU A 285 -5.02 -20.83 -21.63
C GLU A 285 -5.42 -21.75 -20.47
N SER A 286 -4.46 -22.18 -19.65
CA SER A 286 -4.72 -23.04 -18.49
C SER A 286 -5.31 -22.28 -17.29
N VAL A 287 -5.20 -20.94 -17.25
CA VAL A 287 -5.77 -20.11 -16.19
C VAL A 287 -7.27 -20.03 -16.41
N THR A 288 -8.02 -20.56 -15.45
CA THR A 288 -9.49 -20.61 -15.45
C THR A 288 -10.06 -19.76 -14.31
N PRO A 289 -11.29 -19.24 -14.46
CA PRO A 289 -11.97 -18.52 -13.38
C PRO A 289 -11.99 -19.35 -12.09
N TYR A 290 -11.86 -18.67 -10.95
CA TYR A 290 -11.95 -19.32 -9.63
C TYR A 290 -13.26 -20.08 -9.47
N THR A 291 -13.22 -21.22 -8.81
CA THR A 291 -14.46 -21.90 -8.39
C THR A 291 -15.21 -21.03 -7.37
N PRO A 292 -16.51 -21.28 -7.15
CA PRO A 292 -17.28 -20.58 -6.13
C PRO A 292 -16.65 -20.67 -4.72
N LEU A 293 -16.09 -21.82 -4.34
CA LEU A 293 -15.43 -21.96 -3.04
C LEU A 293 -14.13 -21.15 -2.97
N GLU A 294 -13.32 -21.17 -4.03
CA GLU A 294 -12.09 -20.38 -4.13
C GLU A 294 -12.39 -18.88 -4.10
N LEU A 295 -13.48 -18.42 -4.72
CA LEU A 295 -13.93 -17.03 -4.66
C LEU A 295 -14.30 -16.60 -3.24
N GLU A 296 -15.02 -17.44 -2.49
CA GLU A 296 -15.30 -17.14 -1.08
C GLU A 296 -14.02 -17.17 -0.24
N GLY A 297 -13.11 -18.12 -0.51
CA GLY A 297 -11.79 -18.20 0.14
C GLY A 297 -10.92 -16.97 -0.11
N ARG A 298 -10.98 -16.42 -1.33
CA ARG A 298 -10.31 -15.17 -1.70
C ARG A 298 -10.88 -13.97 -0.95
N ASP A 299 -12.20 -13.92 -0.80
CA ASP A 299 -12.84 -12.85 -0.02
C ASP A 299 -12.44 -12.93 1.46
N LEU A 300 -12.32 -14.14 2.01
CA LEU A 300 -11.77 -14.34 3.36
C LEU A 300 -10.32 -13.88 3.45
N TYR A 301 -9.47 -14.24 2.48
CA TYR A 301 -8.07 -13.78 2.42
C TYR A 301 -7.97 -12.25 2.44
N ILE A 302 -8.89 -11.56 1.76
CA ILE A 302 -8.96 -10.09 1.76
C ILE A 302 -9.50 -9.57 3.11
N ARG A 303 -10.60 -10.15 3.61
CA ARG A 303 -11.25 -9.76 4.87
C ARG A 303 -10.30 -9.83 6.06
N GLU A 304 -9.50 -10.90 6.12
CA GLU A 304 -8.53 -11.15 7.20
C GLU A 304 -7.23 -10.35 7.03
N GLY A 305 -7.09 -9.57 5.94
CA GLY A 305 -5.93 -8.71 5.72
C GLY A 305 -4.65 -9.47 5.35
N CYS A 306 -4.74 -10.72 4.91
CA CYS A 306 -3.58 -11.56 4.57
C CYS A 306 -2.67 -10.88 3.51
N LEU A 307 -3.27 -10.14 2.57
CA LEU A 307 -2.57 -9.38 1.53
C LEU A 307 -1.60 -8.30 2.06
N GLY A 308 -1.79 -7.83 3.30
CA GLY A 308 -0.92 -6.85 3.94
C GLY A 308 0.43 -7.45 4.39
N CYS A 309 0.48 -8.77 4.56
CA CYS A 309 1.66 -9.52 4.97
C CYS A 309 2.24 -10.37 3.84
N HIS A 310 1.38 -10.94 3.01
CA HIS A 310 1.71 -11.87 1.96
C HIS A 310 1.34 -11.27 0.61
N SER A 311 2.36 -10.92 -0.18
CA SER A 311 2.13 -10.57 -1.58
C SER A 311 1.75 -11.82 -2.37
N GLN A 312 1.07 -11.60 -3.48
CA GLN A 312 0.83 -12.61 -4.50
C GLN A 312 1.50 -12.16 -5.80
N MET A 313 2.80 -11.90 -5.76
CA MET A 313 3.57 -11.32 -6.86
C MET A 313 5.05 -11.64 -6.69
N VAL A 314 5.47 -12.79 -7.23
CA VAL A 314 6.88 -13.22 -7.27
C VAL A 314 7.60 -12.43 -8.37
N ARG A 315 8.65 -11.69 -7.99
CA ARG A 315 9.43 -10.86 -8.92
C ARG A 315 10.43 -11.71 -9.74
N PRO A 316 10.84 -11.27 -10.93
CA PRO A 316 11.79 -11.96 -11.80
C PRO A 316 13.25 -11.83 -11.31
N PHE A 317 13.48 -11.94 -10.00
CA PHE A 317 14.80 -11.99 -9.40
C PHE A 317 15.14 -13.44 -9.08
N ARG A 318 16.39 -13.85 -9.37
CA ARG A 318 16.87 -15.20 -9.01
C ARG A 318 16.58 -15.53 -7.55
N SER A 319 16.83 -14.59 -6.63
CA SER A 319 16.60 -14.79 -5.19
C SER A 319 15.14 -15.07 -4.81
N GLU A 320 14.19 -14.61 -5.63
CA GLU A 320 12.77 -14.91 -5.42
C GLU A 320 12.36 -16.18 -6.12
N THR A 321 12.85 -16.42 -7.33
CA THR A 321 12.48 -17.61 -8.08
C THR A 321 13.01 -18.89 -7.45
N GLU A 322 14.22 -18.84 -6.88
CA GLU A 322 14.80 -19.94 -6.08
C GLU A 322 14.01 -20.20 -4.79
N ARG A 323 13.39 -19.16 -4.22
CA ARG A 323 12.68 -19.25 -2.94
C ARG A 323 11.22 -19.70 -3.08
N TYR A 324 10.54 -19.15 -4.08
CA TYR A 324 9.09 -19.29 -4.23
C TYR A 324 8.70 -20.10 -5.46
N GLY A 325 9.57 -20.23 -6.46
CA GLY A 325 9.25 -20.81 -7.76
C GLY A 325 9.11 -19.74 -8.85
N GLU A 326 8.53 -20.10 -10.00
CA GLU A 326 8.47 -19.24 -11.18
C GLU A 326 7.84 -17.86 -10.88
N TYR A 327 8.42 -16.79 -11.46
CA TYR A 327 7.92 -15.43 -11.31
C TYR A 327 6.49 -15.27 -11.84
N SER A 328 5.77 -14.26 -11.36
CA SER A 328 4.37 -14.04 -11.70
C SER A 328 4.19 -13.31 -13.03
N LYS A 329 3.24 -13.78 -13.83
CA LYS A 329 2.89 -13.27 -15.16
C LYS A 329 1.54 -12.57 -15.12
N SER A 330 1.32 -11.60 -16.00
CA SER A 330 0.09 -10.80 -16.03
C SER A 330 -1.14 -11.64 -16.32
N GLY A 331 -0.99 -12.67 -17.17
CA GLY A 331 -2.04 -13.62 -17.52
C GLY A 331 -2.62 -14.43 -16.37
N GLU A 332 -1.94 -14.49 -15.22
CA GLU A 332 -2.41 -15.20 -14.03
C GLU A 332 -3.47 -14.42 -13.26
N TYR A 333 -3.53 -13.10 -13.46
CA TYR A 333 -4.43 -12.21 -12.72
C TYR A 333 -5.67 -11.81 -13.53
N ILE A 334 -5.89 -12.35 -14.73
CA ILE A 334 -6.95 -11.90 -15.65
C ILE A 334 -8.37 -11.98 -15.06
N TYR A 335 -8.57 -12.81 -14.04
CA TYR A 335 -9.84 -12.94 -13.34
C TYR A 335 -9.87 -12.25 -11.98
N ASP A 336 -8.75 -11.68 -11.54
CA ASP A 336 -8.62 -11.02 -10.25
C ASP A 336 -9.28 -9.66 -10.23
N ARG A 337 -10.22 -9.50 -9.30
CA ARG A 337 -10.91 -8.23 -9.06
C ARG A 337 -11.09 -8.08 -7.54
N PRO A 338 -10.43 -7.11 -6.88
CA PRO A 338 -9.28 -6.30 -7.35
C PRO A 338 -7.98 -7.13 -7.39
N PHE A 339 -6.93 -6.65 -8.06
CA PHE A 339 -5.59 -7.26 -7.97
C PHE A 339 -5.01 -7.19 -6.55
N LEU A 340 -4.29 -8.23 -6.10
CA LEU A 340 -3.72 -8.34 -4.74
C LEU A 340 -2.19 -8.22 -4.73
N TRP A 341 -1.64 -7.30 -5.52
CA TRP A 341 -0.18 -7.22 -5.77
C TRP A 341 0.67 -6.78 -4.58
N GLY A 342 0.07 -6.35 -3.46
CA GLY A 342 0.78 -6.01 -2.23
C GLY A 342 1.80 -4.87 -2.39
N SER A 343 2.33 -4.38 -1.28
CA SER A 343 3.40 -3.35 -1.28
C SER A 343 4.46 -3.59 -0.21
N LYS A 344 4.27 -4.64 0.60
CA LYS A 344 5.13 -5.09 1.68
C LYS A 344 5.07 -6.62 1.78
N ARG A 345 6.14 -7.25 2.26
CA ARG A 345 6.16 -8.61 2.78
C ARG A 345 6.58 -8.64 4.25
N THR A 346 5.66 -9.07 5.11
CA THR A 346 5.97 -9.49 6.49
C THR A 346 6.03 -11.03 6.58
N GLY A 347 5.33 -11.72 5.68
CA GLY A 347 5.42 -13.15 5.43
C GLY A 347 5.94 -13.45 4.03
N PRO A 348 6.20 -14.73 3.69
CA PRO A 348 6.61 -15.13 2.36
C PRO A 348 5.54 -14.81 1.30
N ASP A 349 5.94 -14.68 0.04
CA ASP A 349 4.98 -14.62 -1.07
C ASP A 349 4.20 -15.95 -1.17
N LEU A 350 2.92 -15.86 -1.48
CA LEU A 350 2.02 -17.02 -1.52
C LEU A 350 1.54 -17.39 -2.93
N HIS A 351 1.98 -16.71 -3.98
CA HIS A 351 1.45 -16.95 -5.32
C HIS A 351 1.81 -18.34 -5.89
N ARG A 352 2.69 -19.07 -5.20
CA ARG A 352 3.14 -20.44 -5.54
C ARG A 352 2.96 -21.40 -4.36
N VAL A 353 2.04 -21.11 -3.44
CA VAL A 353 1.83 -21.95 -2.25
C VAL A 353 0.96 -23.19 -2.54
N GLY A 354 0.17 -23.17 -3.62
CA GLY A 354 -0.73 -24.27 -3.93
C GLY A 354 0.01 -25.59 -4.12
N SER A 355 -0.53 -26.67 -3.53
CA SER A 355 0.08 -28.01 -3.49
C SER A 355 1.44 -28.11 -2.80
N LYS A 356 1.97 -27.03 -2.21
CA LYS A 356 3.23 -27.07 -1.45
C LYS A 356 3.07 -27.76 -0.10
N TYR A 357 1.91 -27.58 0.53
CA TYR A 357 1.57 -28.16 1.81
C TYR A 357 0.18 -28.86 1.73
N PRO A 358 -0.07 -29.90 2.53
CA PRO A 358 -1.39 -30.52 2.60
C PRO A 358 -2.41 -29.59 3.25
N ASP A 359 -3.70 -29.85 3.04
CA ASP A 359 -4.80 -29.07 3.63
C ASP A 359 -4.69 -29.01 5.16
N SER A 360 -4.26 -30.10 5.80
CA SER A 360 -4.05 -30.19 7.24
C SER A 360 -2.98 -29.24 7.75
N TRP A 361 -1.93 -28.97 6.96
CA TRP A 361 -0.93 -27.97 7.32
C TRP A 361 -1.54 -26.57 7.32
N HIS A 362 -2.34 -26.23 6.30
CA HIS A 362 -3.01 -24.93 6.25
C HIS A 362 -4.00 -24.74 7.39
N TYR A 363 -4.78 -25.79 7.71
CA TYR A 363 -5.69 -25.79 8.85
C TYR A 363 -4.95 -25.51 10.17
N ASN A 364 -3.90 -26.30 10.45
CA ASN A 364 -3.13 -26.17 11.69
C ASN A 364 -2.32 -24.86 11.72
N HIS A 365 -1.87 -24.36 10.58
CA HIS A 365 -1.16 -23.08 10.50
C HIS A 365 -2.08 -21.90 10.81
N MET A 366 -3.36 -21.95 10.41
CA MET A 366 -4.33 -20.91 10.79
C MET A 366 -4.77 -21.03 12.25
N LEU A 367 -4.81 -22.24 12.81
CA LEU A 367 -5.10 -22.45 14.24
C LEU A 367 -3.97 -21.97 15.14
N ASP A 368 -2.74 -22.44 14.87
CA ASP A 368 -1.52 -22.08 15.57
C ASP A 368 -0.35 -22.00 14.59
N PRO A 369 -0.01 -20.81 14.08
CA PRO A 369 1.11 -20.62 13.18
C PRO A 369 2.45 -21.10 13.76
N THR A 370 2.61 -21.07 15.09
CA THR A 370 3.87 -21.44 15.75
C THR A 370 4.09 -22.95 15.80
N SER A 371 3.01 -23.73 15.78
CA SER A 371 3.08 -25.20 15.68
C SER A 371 3.65 -25.65 14.33
N MET A 372 3.28 -24.96 13.25
CA MET A 372 3.71 -25.28 11.88
C MET A 372 4.98 -24.54 11.47
N SER A 373 5.27 -23.39 12.09
CA SER A 373 6.43 -22.55 11.81
C SER A 373 6.96 -21.95 13.12
N PRO A 374 7.81 -22.67 13.86
CA PRO A 374 8.32 -22.24 15.16
C PRO A 374 8.99 -20.86 15.09
N GLY A 375 8.51 -19.91 15.90
CA GLY A 375 8.97 -18.51 15.90
C GLY A 375 8.17 -17.59 14.97
N SER A 376 7.10 -18.07 14.33
CA SER A 376 6.19 -17.23 13.55
C SER A 376 5.60 -16.10 14.40
N ILE A 377 5.54 -14.90 13.81
CA ILE A 377 4.85 -13.73 14.37
C ILE A 377 3.46 -13.51 13.75
N MET A 378 3.02 -14.43 12.88
CA MET A 378 1.69 -14.39 12.30
C MET A 378 0.64 -14.58 13.41
N PRO A 379 -0.41 -13.75 13.48
CA PRO A 379 -1.49 -13.98 14.44
C PRO A 379 -2.25 -15.27 14.07
N PRO A 380 -2.80 -16.00 15.04
CA PRO A 380 -3.70 -17.12 14.77
C PRO A 380 -5.07 -16.61 14.31
N TYR A 381 -5.79 -17.42 13.53
CA TYR A 381 -7.12 -17.17 12.98
C TYR A 381 -8.13 -18.27 13.39
N PRO A 382 -8.29 -18.59 14.69
CA PRO A 382 -9.12 -19.70 15.14
C PRO A 382 -10.61 -19.53 14.78
N TRP A 383 -11.10 -18.30 14.65
CA TRP A 383 -12.48 -18.02 14.26
C TRP A 383 -12.85 -18.57 12.88
N LEU A 384 -11.88 -18.73 11.96
CA LEU A 384 -12.13 -19.34 10.65
C LEU A 384 -12.52 -20.82 10.76
N LEU A 385 -12.11 -21.49 11.84
CA LEU A 385 -12.42 -22.89 12.12
C LEU A 385 -13.78 -23.01 12.83
N GLU A 386 -14.24 -21.95 13.49
CA GLU A 386 -15.50 -21.93 14.24
C GLU A 386 -16.68 -21.45 13.39
N HIS A 387 -16.48 -20.38 12.61
CA HIS A 387 -17.54 -19.74 11.84
C HIS A 387 -17.91 -20.53 10.59
N ASN A 388 -19.21 -20.54 10.29
CA ASN A 388 -19.73 -21.12 9.06
C ASN A 388 -19.64 -20.12 7.91
N LEU A 389 -19.30 -20.61 6.73
CA LEU A 389 -19.21 -19.84 5.49
C LEU A 389 -20.59 -19.34 5.06
N ASN A 390 -20.69 -18.03 4.78
CA ASN A 390 -21.90 -17.44 4.25
C ASN A 390 -21.91 -17.45 2.72
N THR A 391 -22.74 -18.31 2.13
CA THR A 391 -22.85 -18.47 0.66
C THR A 391 -24.03 -17.70 0.04
N SER A 392 -24.75 -16.88 0.81
CA SER A 392 -25.96 -16.18 0.35
C SER A 392 -25.74 -15.26 -0.86
N LYS A 393 -24.50 -14.78 -1.06
CA LYS A 393 -24.13 -13.87 -2.15
C LYS A 393 -23.33 -14.55 -3.26
N THR A 394 -23.01 -15.83 -3.16
CA THR A 394 -22.16 -16.54 -4.13
C THR A 394 -22.74 -16.49 -5.54
N ALA A 395 -24.04 -16.78 -5.72
CA ALA A 395 -24.70 -16.69 -7.02
C ALA A 395 -24.68 -15.25 -7.60
N ALA A 396 -24.95 -14.25 -6.75
CA ALA A 396 -24.92 -12.85 -7.17
C ALA A 396 -23.51 -12.39 -7.58
N LYS A 397 -22.48 -12.89 -6.89
CA LYS A 397 -21.07 -12.65 -7.22
C LYS A 397 -20.70 -13.23 -8.59
N ILE A 398 -21.10 -14.48 -8.88
CA ILE A 398 -20.90 -15.10 -10.19
C ILE A 398 -21.54 -14.26 -11.31
N ARG A 399 -22.81 -13.84 -11.14
CA ARG A 399 -23.47 -12.95 -12.11
C ARG A 399 -22.72 -11.62 -12.29
N GLY A 400 -22.24 -11.03 -11.20
CA GLY A 400 -21.42 -9.82 -11.24
C GLY A 400 -20.13 -10.02 -12.04
N LEU A 401 -19.43 -11.14 -11.83
CA LEU A 401 -18.22 -11.47 -12.57
C LEU A 401 -18.50 -11.75 -14.06
N GLN A 402 -19.61 -12.42 -14.38
CA GLN A 402 -20.07 -12.61 -15.76
C GLN A 402 -20.33 -11.28 -16.47
N ALA A 403 -21.01 -10.34 -15.79
CA ALA A 403 -21.23 -8.99 -16.31
C ALA A 403 -19.92 -8.22 -16.56
N LEU A 404 -18.86 -8.55 -15.81
CA LEU A 404 -17.52 -7.99 -15.97
C LEU A 404 -16.64 -8.79 -16.96
N GLY A 405 -17.22 -9.74 -17.70
CA GLY A 405 -16.55 -10.51 -18.75
C GLY A 405 -15.75 -11.72 -18.27
N THR A 406 -15.89 -12.15 -17.01
CA THR A 406 -15.31 -13.43 -16.56
C THR A 406 -16.08 -14.59 -17.20
N PRO A 407 -15.42 -15.55 -17.87
CA PRO A 407 -16.06 -16.56 -18.69
C PRO A 407 -16.63 -17.73 -17.88
N TYR A 408 -17.52 -17.46 -16.92
CA TYR A 408 -18.37 -18.50 -16.32
C TYR A 408 -19.48 -18.88 -17.31
N VAL A 409 -19.76 -20.18 -17.43
CA VAL A 409 -20.83 -20.68 -18.30
C VAL A 409 -22.18 -20.05 -17.95
N GLU A 410 -23.02 -19.83 -18.94
CA GLU A 410 -24.36 -19.28 -18.72
C GLU A 410 -25.16 -20.19 -17.77
N GLY A 411 -25.83 -19.58 -16.78
CA GLY A 411 -26.55 -20.31 -15.73
C GLY A 411 -25.67 -20.91 -14.61
N TYR A 412 -24.34 -20.70 -14.62
CA TYR A 412 -23.46 -21.21 -13.56
C TYR A 412 -23.84 -20.70 -12.17
N ASP A 413 -24.41 -19.49 -12.07
CA ASP A 413 -24.88 -18.91 -10.81
C ASP A 413 -25.98 -19.75 -10.12
N GLN A 414 -26.74 -20.54 -10.88
CA GLN A 414 -27.80 -21.42 -10.35
C GLN A 414 -27.24 -22.67 -9.67
N ILE A 415 -26.08 -23.16 -10.13
CA ILE A 415 -25.41 -24.36 -9.59
C ILE A 415 -24.19 -24.05 -8.74
N ALA A 416 -23.77 -22.78 -8.66
CA ALA A 416 -22.54 -22.35 -8.00
C ALA A 416 -22.45 -22.79 -6.53
N VAL A 417 -23.56 -22.76 -5.79
CA VAL A 417 -23.58 -23.18 -4.38
C VAL A 417 -23.46 -24.71 -4.24
N GLU A 418 -24.03 -25.47 -5.17
CA GLU A 418 -23.90 -26.93 -5.19
C GLU A 418 -22.45 -27.33 -5.51
N ASP A 419 -21.83 -26.66 -6.49
CA ASP A 419 -20.43 -26.91 -6.86
C ASP A 419 -19.46 -26.51 -5.73
N LEU A 420 -19.73 -25.39 -5.06
CA LEU A 420 -19.05 -24.98 -3.83
C LEU A 420 -19.10 -26.09 -2.78
N GLN A 421 -20.28 -26.64 -2.50
CA GLN A 421 -20.48 -27.68 -1.49
C GLN A 421 -19.74 -28.97 -1.84
N LYS A 422 -19.72 -29.35 -3.13
CA LYS A 422 -18.96 -30.52 -3.62
C LYS A 422 -17.47 -30.36 -3.37
N GLN A 423 -16.89 -29.22 -3.74
CA GLN A 423 -15.48 -28.94 -3.50
C GLN A 423 -15.18 -28.86 -1.99
N ALA A 424 -16.06 -28.25 -1.21
CA ALA A 424 -15.89 -28.14 0.23
C ALA A 424 -15.87 -29.50 0.93
N ALA A 425 -16.72 -30.43 0.49
CA ALA A 425 -16.72 -31.80 0.97
C ALA A 425 -15.42 -32.54 0.64
N GLN A 426 -14.79 -32.27 -0.51
CA GLN A 426 -13.50 -32.86 -0.88
C GLN A 426 -12.37 -32.38 0.04
N VAL A 427 -12.28 -31.07 0.28
CA VAL A 427 -11.28 -30.49 1.21
C VAL A 427 -11.51 -31.02 2.62
N ALA A 428 -12.77 -31.05 3.09
CA ALA A 428 -13.10 -31.60 4.41
C ALA A 428 -12.78 -33.10 4.52
N ALA A 429 -12.99 -33.89 3.47
CA ALA A 429 -12.58 -35.29 3.44
C ALA A 429 -11.06 -35.47 3.51
N SER A 430 -10.29 -34.58 2.85
CA SER A 430 -8.84 -34.56 2.95
C SER A 430 -8.38 -34.26 4.39
N LEU A 431 -9.00 -33.29 5.06
CA LEU A 431 -8.71 -32.97 6.46
C LEU A 431 -9.04 -34.14 7.41
N ARG A 432 -10.19 -34.80 7.24
CA ARG A 432 -10.56 -35.98 8.05
C ARG A 432 -9.59 -37.13 7.88
N LYS A 433 -9.10 -37.35 6.65
CA LYS A 433 -8.05 -38.36 6.38
C LYS A 433 -6.76 -38.10 7.17
N ASP A 434 -6.46 -36.83 7.43
CA ASP A 434 -5.30 -36.40 8.23
C ASP A 434 -5.62 -36.29 9.74
N GLY A 435 -6.78 -36.79 10.18
CA GLY A 435 -7.17 -36.84 11.60
C GLY A 435 -7.81 -35.55 12.14
N ILE A 436 -8.16 -34.60 11.28
CA ILE A 436 -8.86 -33.37 11.67
C ILE A 436 -10.37 -33.63 11.56
N GLU A 437 -10.99 -33.86 12.71
CA GLU A 437 -12.43 -34.09 12.83
C GLU A 437 -13.16 -32.83 13.28
N GLY A 438 -14.44 -32.72 12.92
CA GLY A 438 -15.29 -31.61 13.31
C GLY A 438 -16.71 -31.72 12.75
N GLU A 439 -17.69 -31.25 13.52
CA GLU A 439 -19.07 -31.16 13.07
C GLU A 439 -19.21 -30.12 11.96
N ASN A 440 -19.85 -30.50 10.85
CA ASN A 440 -20.09 -29.65 9.69
C ASN A 440 -18.81 -28.98 9.17
N LEU A 441 -17.68 -29.71 9.17
CA LEU A 441 -16.37 -29.17 8.79
C LEU A 441 -16.40 -28.52 7.40
N GLU A 442 -17.08 -29.14 6.43
CA GLU A 442 -17.29 -28.62 5.08
C GLU A 442 -18.02 -27.27 5.01
N GLN A 443 -18.68 -26.84 6.08
CA GLN A 443 -19.35 -25.55 6.17
C GLN A 443 -18.47 -24.46 6.77
N LYS A 444 -17.25 -24.77 7.25
CA LYS A 444 -16.39 -23.79 7.94
C LYS A 444 -15.66 -22.86 6.98
N GLU A 445 -15.42 -21.62 7.39
CA GLU A 445 -14.70 -20.62 6.60
C GLU A 445 -13.29 -21.08 6.21
N ILE A 446 -12.61 -21.82 7.09
CA ILE A 446 -11.27 -22.37 6.83
C ILE A 446 -11.22 -23.24 5.58
N ILE A 447 -12.31 -23.95 5.24
CA ILE A 447 -12.38 -24.79 4.04
C ILE A 447 -12.27 -23.95 2.77
N ALA A 448 -12.97 -22.83 2.73
CA ALA A 448 -12.91 -21.91 1.60
C ALA A 448 -11.51 -21.29 1.47
N LEU A 449 -10.93 -20.85 2.58
CA LEU A 449 -9.57 -20.29 2.57
C LEU A 449 -8.53 -21.31 2.08
N ILE A 450 -8.61 -22.57 2.55
CA ILE A 450 -7.73 -23.65 2.08
C ILE A 450 -7.88 -23.86 0.58
N ALA A 451 -9.11 -23.95 0.07
CA ALA A 451 -9.35 -24.10 -1.37
C ALA A 451 -8.69 -22.98 -2.19
N TYR A 452 -8.82 -21.72 -1.74
CA TYR A 452 -8.15 -20.59 -2.38
C TYR A 452 -6.62 -20.70 -2.32
N LEU A 453 -6.03 -21.05 -1.17
CA LEU A 453 -4.58 -21.18 -1.05
C LEU A 453 -4.03 -22.33 -1.91
N GLN A 454 -4.74 -23.45 -1.98
CA GLN A 454 -4.37 -24.60 -2.83
C GLN A 454 -4.43 -24.28 -4.32
N ARG A 455 -5.24 -23.29 -4.69
CA ARG A 455 -5.40 -22.81 -6.06
C ARG A 455 -4.24 -21.91 -6.53
N LEU A 456 -3.47 -21.28 -5.64
CA LEU A 456 -2.46 -20.29 -6.01
C LEU A 456 -1.24 -20.92 -6.71
N GLY A 457 -1.10 -20.64 -8.00
CA GLY A 457 0.05 -21.04 -8.83
C GLY A 457 -0.02 -22.46 -9.39
N THR A 458 -1.16 -23.15 -9.27
CA THR A 458 -1.34 -24.53 -9.77
C THR A 458 -1.92 -24.59 -11.19
N ASP A 459 -2.53 -23.52 -11.66
CA ASP A 459 -3.20 -23.39 -12.96
C ASP A 459 -2.31 -22.85 -14.08
N ILE A 460 -1.04 -22.58 -13.82
CA ILE A 460 -0.09 -22.08 -14.82
C ILE A 460 0.54 -23.18 -15.66
N LYS A 461 0.33 -24.45 -15.27
CA LYS A 461 0.79 -25.63 -16.02
C LYS A 461 -0.41 -26.30 -16.69
N PRO A 462 -0.30 -26.74 -17.95
CA PRO A 462 -1.32 -27.58 -18.56
C PRO A 462 -1.55 -28.81 -17.67
N LYS A 463 -2.82 -29.16 -17.42
CA LYS A 463 -3.12 -30.45 -16.78
C LYS A 463 -2.49 -31.57 -17.65
N PRO A 464 -1.82 -32.57 -17.05
CA PRO A 464 -1.35 -33.71 -17.81
C PRO A 464 -2.51 -34.26 -18.63
N GLN A 465 -2.35 -34.38 -19.95
CA GLN A 465 -3.35 -35.06 -20.76
C GLN A 465 -3.53 -36.46 -20.15
N ALA A 466 -4.76 -36.80 -19.77
CA ALA A 466 -5.07 -38.13 -19.28
C ALA A 466 -4.73 -39.13 -20.39
N GLY A 467 -3.65 -39.90 -20.19
CA GLY A 467 -3.25 -41.09 -20.94
C GLY A 467 -3.62 -41.13 -22.43
N GLY A 468 -2.74 -40.62 -23.28
CA GLY A 468 -2.55 -41.25 -24.58
C GLY A 468 -1.73 -42.53 -24.33
N ASN A 469 -2.42 -43.67 -24.24
CA ASN A 469 -1.77 -44.99 -24.30
C ASN A 469 -0.94 -45.14 -25.58
#